data_AF-A0A067FVL2-F1
#
_entry.id   AF-A0A067FVL2-F1
#
_cell.length_a   1.000
_cell.length_b   1.000
_cell.length_c   1.000
_cell.angle_alpha   90.00
_cell.angle_beta   90.00
_cell.angle_gamma   90.00
#
_symmetry.space_group_name_H-M   'P 1'
#
loop_
_entity.id
_entity.type
_entity.pdbx_description
1 polymer ?
#
loop_
_entity_poly.entity_id
_entity_poly.type
_entity_poly.pdbx_seq_one_letter_code
_entity_poly.pdbx_strand_id
1 'polypeptide(L)'
;MASCFRGGSGISSISSLPSLPHRTRLSVLPVKCLSSRQSRDSDSDSDLRTTPSPSSTSGFSPYGWCAGIGGVGFLETTYLSYLKLTNSDAFCPIGGASCGDVLNSDYAVVFGVPLPFIGMFAYGLVAVLGLLLARKSFPIGINESYGRLILLGSSTSMAAASAYFLYILSTNFSGATCSYCLTSALLSFSLFFISLKEFSVEEIQKVLGVQLCIASLVVAALSTSYSSIQPLSSR
;
A
#
# COMPACT_ATOMS: atom_id res chain seq x y z
N MET A 1 55.64 7.77 -1.14
CA MET A 1 56.66 8.55 -0.40
C MET A 1 55.97 9.31 0.73
N ALA A 2 56.64 9.39 1.89
CA ALA A 2 56.26 9.99 3.19
C ALA A 2 55.23 9.16 4.04
N SER A 3 55.62 8.41 5.10
CA SER A 3 56.15 8.80 6.46
C SER A 3 55.02 9.23 7.41
N CYS A 4 54.92 8.94 8.72
CA CYS A 4 55.49 8.00 9.71
C CYS A 4 54.78 8.32 11.08
N PHE A 5 55.14 7.58 12.15
CA PHE A 5 54.87 7.76 13.62
C PHE A 5 53.58 7.15 14.19
N ARG A 6 53.55 6.11 15.05
CA ARG A 6 54.37 5.52 16.15
C ARG A 6 54.01 6.03 17.56
N GLY A 7 53.61 5.08 18.42
CA GLY A 7 53.64 5.11 19.89
C GLY A 7 52.56 4.17 20.47
N GLY A 8 52.79 3.12 21.26
CA GLY A 8 53.95 2.60 21.98
C GLY A 8 53.64 2.43 23.48
N SER A 9 53.95 1.25 24.06
CA SER A 9 53.90 0.80 25.49
C SER A 9 52.64 -0.02 25.87
N GLY A 10 52.67 -1.28 26.31
CA GLY A 10 53.49 -1.99 27.33
C GLY A 10 52.63 -2.11 28.62
N ILE A 11 52.36 -3.23 29.33
CA ILE A 11 53.22 -4.25 29.98
C ILE A 11 52.28 -5.25 30.75
N SER A 12 52.60 -6.56 30.67
CA SER A 12 52.61 -7.70 31.64
C SER A 12 51.54 -8.02 32.74
N SER A 13 51.32 -9.35 32.88
CA SER A 13 51.30 -10.19 34.11
C SER A 13 49.99 -10.73 34.77
N ILE A 14 49.76 -12.04 34.51
CA ILE A 14 49.40 -13.22 35.34
C ILE A 14 49.13 -13.06 36.86
N SER A 15 47.99 -13.58 37.39
CA SER A 15 47.83 -14.64 38.45
C SER A 15 46.55 -14.59 39.34
N SER A 16 45.86 -15.76 39.44
CA SER A 16 45.11 -16.40 40.58
C SER A 16 43.82 -15.83 41.28
N LEU A 17 42.67 -16.55 41.06
CA LEU A 17 41.56 -17.05 41.96
C LEU A 17 40.85 -16.16 43.04
N PRO A 18 39.65 -16.54 43.58
CA PRO A 18 38.36 -16.98 43.00
C PRO A 18 37.09 -16.26 43.59
N SER A 19 35.89 -16.60 43.08
CA SER A 19 34.53 -16.56 43.70
C SER A 19 33.48 -15.48 43.30
N LEU A 20 32.35 -16.00 42.78
CA LEU A 20 30.93 -15.52 42.81
C LEU A 20 30.47 -14.38 41.83
N PRO A 21 29.18 -14.37 41.42
CA PRO A 21 28.85 -14.57 40.01
C PRO A 21 28.04 -13.45 39.33
N HIS A 22 28.16 -13.48 38.00
CA HIS A 22 27.15 -13.12 36.99
C HIS A 22 26.93 -11.64 36.58
N ARG A 23 27.92 -11.14 35.82
CA ARG A 23 27.78 -10.71 34.41
C ARG A 23 26.73 -9.61 34.10
N THR A 24 27.21 -8.38 33.87
CA THR A 24 26.94 -7.66 32.60
C THR A 24 27.94 -6.51 32.40
N ARG A 25 28.43 -6.41 31.16
CA ARG A 25 29.61 -5.63 30.74
C ARG A 25 29.37 -4.12 30.75
N LEU A 26 30.43 -3.40 31.12
CA LEU A 26 30.59 -1.96 31.03
C LEU A 26 30.78 -1.46 29.59
N SER A 27 30.35 -0.22 29.36
CA SER A 27 30.54 0.65 28.19
C SER A 27 31.90 0.56 27.49
N VAL A 28 31.86 0.42 26.15
CA VAL A 28 32.87 0.95 25.21
C VAL A 28 32.17 1.31 23.88
N LEU A 29 32.00 2.61 23.61
CA LEU A 29 32.12 3.21 22.26
C LEU A 29 33.63 3.35 21.98
N PRO A 30 34.16 3.39 20.73
CA PRO A 30 33.59 3.86 19.46
C PRO A 30 33.81 2.81 18.33
N VAL A 31 33.46 3.00 17.04
CA VAL A 31 34.31 3.60 16.00
C VAL A 31 33.41 3.85 14.77
N LYS A 32 33.45 5.09 14.29
CA LYS A 32 32.84 5.55 13.03
C LYS A 32 33.98 5.77 12.04
N CYS A 33 33.90 5.12 10.87
CA CYS A 33 34.39 5.53 9.54
C CYS A 33 35.00 4.37 8.71
N LEU A 34 34.35 4.11 7.58
CA LEU A 34 34.93 3.79 6.27
C LEU A 34 33.80 4.16 5.26
N SER A 35 33.81 5.36 4.66
CA SER A 35 34.60 5.82 3.52
C SER A 35 34.28 5.05 2.23
N SER A 36 33.52 5.69 1.33
CA SER A 36 33.93 5.83 -0.07
C SER A 36 33.30 7.10 -0.64
N ARG A 37 34.17 8.09 -0.87
CA ARG A 37 33.93 9.34 -1.55
C ARG A 37 34.29 9.10 -3.02
N GLN A 38 33.34 9.30 -3.93
CA GLN A 38 33.67 9.56 -5.33
C GLN A 38 32.92 10.79 -5.79
N SER A 39 33.58 11.93 -5.62
CA SER A 39 33.31 13.18 -6.32
C SER A 39 33.71 13.00 -7.79
N ARG A 40 32.77 13.27 -8.71
CA ARG A 40 33.08 13.85 -10.01
C ARG A 40 32.17 15.06 -10.19
N ASP A 41 32.78 16.22 -10.05
CA ASP A 41 32.26 17.49 -10.54
C ASP A 41 32.26 17.48 -12.07
N SER A 42 31.17 17.97 -12.65
CA SER A 42 31.15 18.61 -13.97
C SER A 42 29.91 19.49 -14.00
N ASP A 43 30.12 20.77 -13.69
CA ASP A 43 29.18 21.85 -13.95
C ASP A 43 28.97 22.02 -15.46
N SER A 44 27.71 22.07 -15.89
CA SER A 44 27.27 22.88 -17.03
C SER A 44 25.76 23.16 -16.91
N ASP A 45 25.47 24.41 -17.20
CA ASP A 45 24.29 25.24 -16.94
C ASP A 45 23.01 24.86 -17.71
N SER A 46 21.84 25.27 -17.15
CA SER A 46 20.53 25.59 -17.78
C SER A 46 19.86 24.54 -18.71
N ASP A 47 18.66 24.00 -18.45
CA ASP A 47 17.36 24.68 -18.63
C ASP A 47 16.15 23.85 -18.09
N LEU A 48 15.03 24.55 -17.92
CA LEU A 48 13.75 24.18 -17.29
C LEU A 48 12.90 23.14 -18.07
N ARG A 49 12.49 22.01 -17.44
CA ARG A 49 11.08 21.52 -17.37
C ARG A 49 10.89 20.20 -16.61
N THR A 50 10.00 20.28 -15.62
CA THR A 50 9.35 19.26 -14.79
C THR A 50 8.89 18.01 -15.54
N THR A 51 9.35 16.80 -15.15
CA THR A 51 8.64 15.51 -15.27
C THR A 51 9.27 14.52 -14.27
N PRO A 52 8.49 13.80 -13.43
CA PRO A 52 9.03 13.13 -12.25
C PRO A 52 9.82 11.87 -12.63
N SER A 53 11.12 11.86 -12.33
CA SER A 53 11.92 10.64 -12.34
C SER A 53 11.49 9.74 -11.17
N PRO A 54 11.38 8.40 -11.35
CA PRO A 54 11.03 7.49 -10.27
C PRO A 54 12.19 7.46 -9.28
N SER A 55 11.97 8.10 -8.14
CA SER A 55 12.90 8.21 -7.04
C SER A 55 13.16 6.85 -6.40
N SER A 56 14.43 6.46 -6.40
CA SER A 56 15.14 5.96 -5.23
C SER A 56 14.72 4.58 -4.69
N THR A 57 15.45 3.56 -5.13
CA THR A 57 15.51 2.21 -4.54
C THR A 57 16.13 2.24 -3.13
N SER A 58 15.41 2.75 -2.14
CA SER A 58 15.71 2.57 -0.72
C SER A 58 15.14 1.23 -0.27
N GLY A 59 15.91 0.39 0.44
CA GLY A 59 15.52 -0.95 0.88
C GLY A 59 14.04 -1.06 1.27
N PHE A 60 13.24 -1.67 0.40
CA PHE A 60 11.78 -1.58 0.45
C PHE A 60 11.22 -2.48 1.55
N SER A 61 10.81 -1.88 2.65
CA SER A 61 9.92 -2.54 3.60
C SER A 61 8.58 -2.83 2.92
N PRO A 62 8.00 -4.04 3.04
CA PRO A 62 6.72 -4.39 2.40
C PRO A 62 5.59 -3.43 2.79
N TYR A 63 5.63 -2.89 4.01
CA TYR A 63 4.66 -1.93 4.51
C TYR A 63 4.78 -0.54 3.87
N GLY A 64 5.99 -0.15 3.47
CA GLY A 64 6.21 1.08 2.72
C GLY A 64 5.58 1.01 1.33
N TRP A 65 5.62 -0.17 0.70
CA TRP A 65 4.92 -0.40 -0.56
C TRP A 65 3.40 -0.36 -0.38
N CYS A 66 2.85 -0.95 0.68
CA CYS A 66 1.43 -0.82 1.01
C CYS A 66 1.00 0.65 1.20
N ALA A 67 1.81 1.45 1.90
CA ALA A 67 1.56 2.88 2.07
C ALA A 67 1.60 3.63 0.72
N GLY A 68 2.57 3.30 -0.13
CA GLY A 68 2.67 3.85 -1.49
C GLY A 68 1.46 3.53 -2.35
N ILE A 69 1.05 2.26 -2.43
CA ILE A 69 -0.15 1.86 -3.18
C ILE A 69 -1.39 2.54 -2.60
N GLY A 70 -1.54 2.57 -1.28
CA GLY A 70 -2.66 3.24 -0.63
C GLY A 70 -2.75 4.74 -0.98
N GLY A 71 -1.60 5.42 -1.04
CA GLY A 71 -1.52 6.82 -1.49
C GLY A 71 -1.94 7.00 -2.95
N VAL A 72 -1.51 6.12 -3.85
CA VAL A 72 -1.93 6.16 -5.26
C VAL A 72 -3.43 5.92 -5.40
N GLY A 73 -3.99 4.94 -4.67
CA GLY A 73 -5.43 4.68 -4.65
C GLY A 73 -6.25 5.84 -4.07
N PHE A 74 -5.70 6.55 -3.07
CA PHE A 74 -6.31 7.78 -2.55
C PHE A 74 -6.34 8.90 -3.61
N LEU A 75 -5.25 9.06 -4.36
CA LEU A 75 -5.17 10.04 -5.44
C LEU A 75 -6.16 9.71 -6.57
N GLU A 76 -6.25 8.43 -6.95
CA GLU A 76 -7.19 7.93 -7.95
C GLU A 76 -8.64 8.19 -7.53
N THR A 77 -9.01 7.87 -6.30
CA THR A 77 -10.37 8.09 -5.77
C THR A 77 -10.70 9.57 -5.60
N THR A 78 -9.73 10.39 -5.25
CA THR A 78 -9.88 11.86 -5.24
C THR A 78 -10.17 12.39 -6.65
N TYR A 79 -9.46 11.88 -7.65
CA TYR A 79 -9.69 12.26 -9.06
C TYR A 79 -11.07 11.82 -9.55
N LEU A 80 -11.51 10.60 -9.25
CA LEU A 80 -12.88 10.15 -9.57
C LEU A 80 -13.95 10.96 -8.81
N SER A 81 -13.67 11.35 -7.57
CA SER A 81 -14.57 12.24 -6.81
C SER A 81 -14.70 13.61 -7.47
N TYR A 82 -13.59 14.16 -7.95
CA TYR A 82 -13.58 15.44 -8.68
C TYR A 82 -14.40 15.34 -9.96
N LEU A 83 -14.18 14.31 -10.79
CA LEU A 83 -14.96 14.07 -12.01
C LEU A 83 -16.46 13.95 -11.74
N LYS A 84 -16.83 13.30 -10.64
CA LYS A 84 -18.23 13.18 -10.20
C LYS A 84 -18.85 14.51 -9.83
N LEU A 85 -18.10 15.40 -9.18
CA LEU A 85 -18.59 16.71 -8.78
C LEU A 85 -18.70 17.67 -9.98
N THR A 86 -17.76 17.60 -10.92
CA THR A 86 -17.75 18.46 -12.10
C THR A 86 -18.59 17.92 -13.25
N ASN A 87 -19.18 16.72 -13.12
CA ASN A 87 -19.88 16.00 -14.19
C ASN A 87 -19.08 15.98 -15.50
N SER A 88 -17.75 15.90 -15.39
CA SER A 88 -16.85 15.94 -16.54
C SER A 88 -16.57 14.55 -17.05
N ASP A 89 -16.43 14.41 -18.36
CA ASP A 89 -16.05 13.15 -18.99
C ASP A 89 -14.65 12.71 -18.57
N ALA A 90 -14.54 11.45 -18.18
CA ALA A 90 -13.26 10.85 -17.83
C ALA A 90 -12.44 10.60 -19.10
N PHE A 91 -11.21 11.12 -19.14
CA PHE A 91 -10.27 10.80 -20.21
C PHE A 91 -9.84 9.33 -20.14
N CYS A 92 -10.41 8.49 -21.01
CA CYS A 92 -9.95 7.12 -21.23
C CYS A 92 -8.98 7.09 -22.44
N PRO A 93 -7.67 6.86 -22.23
CA PRO A 93 -6.70 6.80 -23.34
C PRO A 93 -6.85 5.53 -24.21
N ILE A 94 -7.54 4.52 -23.70
CA ILE A 94 -7.89 3.29 -24.42
C ILE A 94 -9.36 3.39 -24.83
N GLY A 95 -9.62 3.58 -26.14
CA GLY A 95 -10.96 3.78 -26.68
C GLY A 95 -11.92 2.66 -26.27
N GLY A 96 -13.05 3.04 -25.66
CA GLY A 96 -14.11 2.19 -25.10
C GLY A 96 -15.19 3.07 -24.48
N ALA A 97 -16.24 2.49 -23.89
CA ALA A 97 -17.23 3.26 -23.12
C ALA A 97 -16.53 4.20 -22.15
N SER A 98 -16.94 5.46 -22.15
CA SER A 98 -16.36 6.51 -21.32
C SER A 98 -16.41 6.04 -19.87
N CYS A 99 -15.29 6.08 -19.13
CA CYS A 99 -15.35 5.73 -17.71
C CYS A 99 -16.30 6.67 -16.93
N GLY A 100 -16.58 7.85 -17.53
CA GLY A 100 -17.65 8.75 -17.12
C GLY A 100 -19.04 8.15 -17.18
N ASP A 101 -19.37 7.24 -18.09
CA ASP A 101 -20.68 6.56 -18.14
C ASP A 101 -20.87 5.68 -16.90
N VAL A 102 -19.86 4.86 -16.57
CA VAL A 102 -19.89 4.00 -15.38
C VAL A 102 -19.97 4.86 -14.13
N LEU A 103 -19.17 5.93 -14.09
CA LEU A 103 -19.09 6.79 -12.93
C LEU A 103 -20.35 7.66 -12.77
N ASN A 104 -21.05 8.05 -13.83
CA ASN A 104 -22.30 8.81 -13.72
C ASN A 104 -23.56 7.94 -13.71
N SER A 105 -23.44 6.65 -14.01
CA SER A 105 -24.54 5.69 -13.88
C SER A 105 -24.93 5.41 -12.43
N ASP A 106 -26.08 4.75 -12.28
CA ASP A 106 -26.57 4.20 -11.02
C ASP A 106 -25.57 3.28 -10.28
N TYR A 107 -24.58 2.71 -10.99
CA TYR A 107 -23.55 1.86 -10.38
C TYR A 107 -22.57 2.63 -9.49
N ALA A 108 -22.56 3.95 -9.56
CA ALA A 108 -21.58 4.76 -8.89
C ALA A 108 -22.08 5.31 -7.54
N VAL A 109 -23.22 4.83 -7.07
CA VAL A 109 -23.80 5.07 -5.77
C VAL A 109 -24.05 3.72 -5.09
N VAL A 110 -23.47 3.50 -3.93
CA VAL A 110 -23.62 2.27 -3.13
C VAL A 110 -24.29 2.65 -1.82
N PHE A 111 -25.46 2.07 -1.53
CA PHE A 111 -26.29 2.43 -0.37
C PHE A 111 -26.56 3.95 -0.22
N GLY A 112 -26.68 4.69 -1.33
CA GLY A 112 -26.88 6.15 -1.32
C GLY A 112 -25.60 6.97 -1.12
N VAL A 113 -24.43 6.34 -0.97
CA VAL A 113 -23.14 7.01 -0.83
C VAL A 113 -22.34 6.88 -2.14
N PRO A 114 -21.70 7.95 -2.65
CA PRO A 114 -20.90 7.87 -3.85
C PRO A 114 -19.75 6.87 -3.68
N LEU A 115 -19.59 5.97 -4.64
CA LEU A 115 -18.51 4.98 -4.65
C LEU A 115 -17.10 5.58 -4.41
N PRO A 116 -16.75 6.77 -4.98
CA PRO A 116 -15.45 7.38 -4.75
C PRO A 116 -15.17 7.72 -3.27
N PHE A 117 -16.22 8.04 -2.50
CA PHE A 117 -16.08 8.33 -1.07
C PHE A 117 -15.71 7.08 -0.26
N ILE A 118 -16.32 5.93 -0.60
CA ILE A 118 -15.98 4.64 0.01
C ILE A 118 -14.52 4.31 -0.30
N GLY A 119 -14.11 4.46 -1.57
CA GLY A 119 -12.74 4.22 -2.00
C GLY A 119 -11.74 5.13 -1.28
N MET A 120 -12.04 6.42 -1.15
CA MET A 120 -11.19 7.39 -0.44
C MET A 120 -10.97 6.99 1.02
N PHE A 121 -12.03 6.59 1.72
CA PHE A 121 -11.92 6.12 3.10
C PHE A 121 -11.11 4.82 3.20
N ALA A 122 -11.39 3.86 2.31
CA ALA A 122 -10.75 2.56 2.34
C ALA A 122 -9.24 2.66 2.02
N TYR A 123 -8.86 3.35 0.93
CA TYR A 123 -7.45 3.56 0.57
C TYR A 123 -6.72 4.46 1.57
N GLY A 124 -7.41 5.48 2.12
CA GLY A 124 -6.87 6.29 3.21
C GLY A 124 -6.54 5.45 4.44
N LEU A 125 -7.43 4.54 4.83
CA LEU A 125 -7.21 3.62 5.94
C LEU A 125 -6.02 2.69 5.67
N VAL A 126 -5.90 2.12 4.46
CA VAL A 126 -4.75 1.30 4.07
C VAL A 126 -3.44 2.10 4.08
N ALA A 127 -3.45 3.34 3.58
CA ALA A 127 -2.27 4.20 3.57
C ALA A 127 -1.78 4.53 4.99
N VAL A 128 -2.71 4.88 5.88
CA VAL A 128 -2.43 5.16 7.30
C VAL A 128 -1.91 3.89 7.99
N LEU A 129 -2.58 2.74 7.82
CA LEU A 129 -2.13 1.47 8.42
C LEU A 129 -0.74 1.05 7.91
N GLY A 130 -0.49 1.20 6.60
CA GLY A 130 0.81 0.92 6.00
C GLY A 130 1.92 1.80 6.60
N LEU A 131 1.63 3.09 6.81
CA LEU A 131 2.57 4.01 7.45
C LEU A 131 2.81 3.69 8.93
N LEU A 132 1.76 3.34 9.67
CA LEU A 132 1.85 2.94 11.08
C LEU A 132 2.68 1.67 11.26
N LEU A 133 2.46 0.66 10.40
CA LEU A 133 3.29 -0.56 10.37
C LEU A 133 4.74 -0.24 9.98
N ALA A 134 4.96 0.60 8.97
CA ALA A 134 6.31 0.97 8.52
C ALA A 134 7.09 1.73 9.60
N ARG A 135 6.43 2.60 10.37
CA ARG A 135 7.03 3.36 11.48
C ARG A 135 7.12 2.53 12.77
N LYS A 136 6.50 1.35 12.83
CA LYS A 136 6.29 0.54 14.04
C LYS A 136 5.73 1.37 15.21
N SER A 137 5.03 2.46 14.89
CA SER A 137 4.56 3.47 15.84
C SER A 137 3.08 3.27 16.11
N PHE A 138 2.74 2.10 16.62
CA PHE A 138 1.37 1.81 17.03
C PHE A 138 1.04 2.61 18.30
N PRO A 139 -0.08 3.38 18.34
CA PRO A 139 -0.57 3.91 19.60
C PRO A 139 -0.76 2.76 20.58
N ILE A 140 -0.21 2.96 21.78
CA ILE A 140 0.00 1.98 22.84
C ILE A 140 -1.25 1.07 23.01
N GLY A 141 -1.15 -0.20 22.59
CA GLY A 141 -2.18 -1.22 22.83
C GLY A 141 -2.63 -2.05 21.63
N ILE A 142 -2.38 -1.61 20.39
CA ILE A 142 -2.70 -2.42 19.20
C ILE A 142 -1.52 -3.30 18.79
N ASN A 143 -1.76 -4.62 18.80
CA ASN A 143 -0.78 -5.61 18.37
C ASN A 143 -0.52 -5.51 16.86
N GLU A 144 0.74 -5.68 16.45
CA GLU A 144 1.15 -5.67 15.04
C GLU A 144 0.33 -6.67 14.20
N SER A 145 0.00 -7.84 14.78
CA SER A 145 -0.86 -8.85 14.16
C SER A 145 -2.26 -8.34 13.83
N TYR A 146 -2.85 -7.47 14.67
CA TYR A 146 -4.18 -6.92 14.40
C TYR A 146 -4.14 -5.93 13.25
N GLY A 147 -3.09 -5.11 13.16
CA GLY A 147 -2.84 -4.23 12.02
C GLY A 147 -2.69 -5.01 10.71
N ARG A 148 -1.93 -6.10 10.71
CA ARG A 148 -1.80 -6.99 9.53
C ARG A 148 -3.14 -7.63 9.14
N LEU A 149 -3.94 -8.09 10.12
CA LEU A 149 -5.27 -8.65 9.86
C LEU A 149 -6.24 -7.63 9.28
N ILE A 150 -6.25 -6.39 9.77
CA ILE A 150 -7.09 -5.32 9.20
C ILE A 150 -6.65 -4.98 7.77
N LEU A 151 -5.34 -4.91 7.53
CA LEU A 151 -4.79 -4.64 6.20
C LEU A 151 -5.18 -5.74 5.19
N LEU A 152 -5.13 -6.99 5.62
CA LEU A 152 -5.56 -8.14 4.84
C LEU A 152 -7.07 -8.17 4.58
N GLY A 153 -7.88 -7.90 5.62
CA GLY A 153 -9.34 -7.84 5.49
C GLY A 153 -9.79 -6.71 4.58
N SER A 154 -9.19 -5.52 4.72
CA SER A 154 -9.47 -4.36 3.85
C SER A 154 -9.03 -4.60 2.41
N SER A 155 -7.82 -5.12 2.17
CA SER A 155 -7.36 -5.43 0.80
C SER A 155 -8.20 -6.52 0.14
N THR A 156 -8.66 -7.53 0.89
CA THR A 156 -9.60 -8.54 0.38
C THR A 156 -10.92 -7.91 -0.03
N SER A 157 -11.49 -7.05 0.84
CA SER A 157 -12.74 -6.35 0.56
C SER A 157 -12.62 -5.51 -0.72
N MET A 158 -11.51 -4.77 -0.87
CA MET A 158 -11.21 -3.99 -2.09
C MET A 158 -11.05 -4.87 -3.33
N ALA A 159 -10.36 -6.00 -3.21
CA ALA A 159 -10.17 -6.93 -4.32
C ALA A 159 -11.51 -7.56 -4.76
N ALA A 160 -12.35 -7.97 -3.81
CA ALA A 160 -13.69 -8.51 -4.08
C ALA A 160 -14.60 -7.45 -4.73
N ALA A 161 -14.60 -6.23 -4.20
CA ALA A 161 -15.33 -5.11 -4.80
C ALA A 161 -14.85 -4.82 -6.22
N SER A 162 -13.53 -4.75 -6.45
CA SER A 162 -12.94 -4.51 -7.78
C SER A 162 -13.30 -5.60 -8.77
N ALA A 163 -13.24 -6.87 -8.37
CA ALA A 163 -13.65 -7.99 -9.20
C ALA A 163 -15.14 -7.91 -9.56
N TYR A 164 -15.99 -7.50 -8.62
CA TYR A 164 -17.42 -7.31 -8.85
C TYR A 164 -17.70 -6.16 -9.85
N PHE A 165 -16.99 -5.03 -9.74
CA PHE A 165 -17.10 -3.95 -10.72
C PHE A 165 -16.65 -4.37 -12.11
N LEU A 166 -15.52 -5.07 -12.23
CA LEU A 166 -15.06 -5.62 -13.52
C LEU A 166 -16.07 -6.61 -14.10
N TYR A 167 -16.72 -7.42 -13.26
CA TYR A 167 -17.79 -8.32 -13.69
C TYR A 167 -18.99 -7.55 -14.25
N ILE A 168 -19.43 -6.46 -13.59
CA ILE A 168 -20.48 -5.58 -14.11
C ILE A 168 -20.08 -4.95 -15.44
N LEU A 169 -18.85 -4.45 -15.56
CA LEU A 169 -18.37 -3.85 -16.82
C LEU A 169 -18.37 -4.87 -17.96
N SER A 170 -17.86 -6.07 -17.70
CA SER A 170 -17.81 -7.13 -18.70
C SER A 170 -19.20 -7.60 -19.17
N THR A 171 -20.21 -7.54 -18.29
CA THR A 171 -21.56 -8.02 -18.58
C THR A 171 -22.46 -6.93 -19.18
N ASN A 172 -22.37 -5.69 -18.69
CA ASN A 172 -23.22 -4.57 -19.13
C ASN A 172 -22.63 -3.84 -20.34
N PHE A 173 -21.30 -3.73 -20.41
CA PHE A 173 -20.59 -2.95 -21.43
C PHE A 173 -19.65 -3.87 -22.21
N SER A 174 -20.22 -4.92 -22.81
CA SER A 174 -19.52 -5.93 -23.60
C SER A 174 -18.68 -5.27 -24.70
N GLY A 175 -17.40 -5.03 -24.43
CA GLY A 175 -16.44 -4.40 -25.37
C GLY A 175 -15.72 -3.14 -24.86
N ALA A 176 -16.04 -2.62 -23.67
CA ALA A 176 -15.39 -1.44 -23.10
C ALA A 176 -14.51 -1.77 -21.89
N THR A 177 -13.26 -1.32 -21.92
CA THR A 177 -12.34 -1.42 -20.79
C THR A 177 -12.12 -0.04 -20.17
N CYS A 178 -12.63 0.20 -18.95
CA CYS A 178 -12.26 1.42 -18.23
C CYS A 178 -10.83 1.27 -17.65
N SER A 179 -9.93 2.14 -18.11
CA SER A 179 -8.54 2.21 -17.63
C SER A 179 -8.43 2.46 -16.12
N TYR A 180 -9.30 3.29 -15.55
CA TYR A 180 -9.34 3.54 -14.11
C TYR A 180 -9.70 2.28 -13.33
N CYS A 181 -10.77 1.56 -13.71
CA CYS A 181 -11.17 0.33 -13.03
C CYS A 181 -10.10 -0.77 -13.11
N LEU A 182 -9.39 -0.85 -14.24
CA LEU A 182 -8.27 -1.78 -14.38
C LEU A 182 -7.09 -1.38 -13.47
N THR A 183 -6.81 -0.08 -13.38
CA THR A 183 -5.79 0.46 -12.47
C THR A 183 -6.16 0.13 -11.02
N SER A 184 -7.40 0.43 -10.58
CA SER A 184 -7.88 0.07 -9.24
C SER A 184 -7.78 -1.43 -8.94
N ALA A 185 -8.09 -2.28 -9.93
CA ALA A 185 -7.95 -3.73 -9.79
C ALA A 185 -6.49 -4.13 -9.59
N LEU A 186 -5.56 -3.58 -10.38
CA LEU A 186 -4.12 -3.83 -10.22
C LEU A 186 -3.61 -3.38 -8.85
N LEU A 187 -4.06 -2.22 -8.35
CA LEU A 187 -3.71 -1.75 -7.01
C LEU A 187 -4.23 -2.70 -5.93
N SER A 188 -5.48 -3.14 -6.03
CA SER A 188 -6.11 -4.06 -5.08
C SER A 188 -5.44 -5.43 -5.07
N PHE A 189 -5.16 -6.01 -6.24
CA PHE A 189 -4.43 -7.28 -6.36
C PHE A 189 -3.00 -7.17 -5.82
N SER A 190 -2.33 -6.04 -6.06
CA SER A 190 -0.98 -5.80 -5.53
C SER A 190 -0.99 -5.76 -4.00
N LEU A 191 -1.91 -5.01 -3.39
CA LEU A 191 -2.10 -4.96 -1.93
C LEU A 191 -2.42 -6.34 -1.37
N PHE A 192 -3.31 -7.08 -2.04
CA PHE A 192 -3.69 -8.42 -1.64
C PHE A 192 -2.50 -9.40 -1.67
N PHE A 193 -1.70 -9.36 -2.74
CA PHE A 193 -0.53 -10.25 -2.88
C PHE A 193 0.55 -9.98 -1.83
N ILE A 194 0.78 -8.69 -1.51
CA ILE A 194 1.73 -8.30 -0.45
C ILE A 194 1.19 -8.71 0.91
N SER A 195 -0.10 -8.51 1.15
CA SER A 195 -0.75 -8.94 2.38
C SER A 195 -0.66 -10.45 2.56
N LEU A 196 -0.87 -11.25 1.51
CA LEU A 196 -0.73 -12.71 1.56
C LEU A 196 0.70 -13.17 1.87
N LYS A 197 1.72 -12.53 1.30
CA LYS A 197 3.14 -12.87 1.55
C LYS A 197 3.57 -12.65 3.01
N GLU A 198 2.83 -11.82 3.74
CA GLU A 198 3.11 -11.50 5.13
C GLU A 198 2.62 -12.57 6.13
N PHE A 199 1.77 -13.52 5.70
CA PHE A 199 1.26 -14.59 6.54
C PHE A 199 1.97 -15.92 6.28
N SER A 200 2.18 -16.71 7.35
CA SER A 200 2.70 -18.07 7.25
C SER A 200 1.67 -19.04 6.68
N VAL A 201 2.11 -20.14 6.06
CA VAL A 201 1.24 -21.12 5.37
C VAL A 201 0.15 -21.70 6.28
N GLU A 202 0.43 -21.93 7.56
CA GLU A 202 -0.54 -22.38 8.56
C GLU A 202 -1.65 -21.34 8.81
N GLU A 203 -1.28 -20.06 8.91
CA GLU A 203 -2.23 -18.95 9.10
C GLU A 203 -3.09 -18.74 7.85
N ILE A 204 -2.53 -18.96 6.66
CA ILE A 204 -3.26 -18.82 5.39
C ILE A 204 -4.49 -19.72 5.34
N GLN A 205 -4.43 -20.95 5.86
CA GLN A 205 -5.60 -21.85 5.87
C GLN A 205 -6.76 -21.30 6.70
N LYS A 206 -6.44 -20.72 7.86
CA LYS A 206 -7.44 -20.14 8.77
C LYS A 206 -8.01 -18.84 8.22
N VAL A 207 -7.12 -18.03 7.65
CA VAL A 207 -7.47 -16.76 7.01
C VAL A 207 -8.35 -16.99 5.79
N LEU A 208 -8.09 -18.01 4.97
CA LEU A 208 -8.80 -18.22 3.71
C LEU A 208 -10.32 -18.38 3.92
N GLY A 209 -10.73 -19.08 4.97
CA GLY A 209 -12.15 -19.20 5.33
C GLY A 209 -12.78 -17.84 5.65
N VAL A 210 -12.10 -17.04 6.49
CA VAL A 210 -12.53 -15.68 6.82
C VAL A 210 -12.55 -14.78 5.59
N GLN A 211 -11.55 -14.92 4.71
CA GLN A 211 -11.38 -14.12 3.51
C GLN A 211 -12.49 -14.39 2.49
N LEU A 212 -12.88 -15.66 2.31
CA LEU A 212 -14.04 -16.06 1.51
C LEU A 212 -15.35 -15.55 2.13
N CYS A 213 -15.49 -15.60 3.45
CA CYS A 213 -16.65 -15.03 4.13
C CYS A 213 -16.74 -13.51 3.89
N ILE A 214 -15.64 -12.75 4.07
CA ILE A 214 -15.61 -11.31 3.83
C ILE A 214 -15.92 -11.01 2.36
N ALA A 215 -15.27 -11.69 1.42
CA ALA A 215 -15.53 -11.51 0.00
C ALA A 215 -16.99 -11.79 -0.36
N SER A 216 -17.56 -12.88 0.17
CA SER A 216 -18.97 -13.23 -0.05
C SER A 216 -19.92 -12.20 0.55
N LEU A 217 -19.63 -11.68 1.75
CA LEU A 217 -20.42 -10.62 2.38
C LEU A 217 -20.37 -9.32 1.58
N VAL A 218 -19.19 -8.93 1.07
CA VAL A 218 -19.03 -7.74 0.23
C VAL A 218 -19.80 -7.89 -1.07
N VAL A 219 -19.66 -9.04 -1.74
CA VAL A 219 -20.40 -9.32 -2.99
C VAL A 219 -21.90 -9.36 -2.74
N ALA A 220 -22.36 -9.98 -1.65
CA ALA A 220 -23.78 -10.00 -1.28
C ALA A 220 -24.29 -8.59 -0.99
N ALA A 221 -23.56 -7.80 -0.22
CA ALA A 221 -23.94 -6.41 0.10
C ALA A 221 -24.02 -5.54 -1.15
N LEU A 222 -23.04 -5.63 -2.05
CA LEU A 222 -23.07 -4.96 -3.35
C LEU A 222 -24.26 -5.43 -4.19
N SER A 223 -24.48 -6.75 -4.27
CA SER A 223 -25.59 -7.32 -5.04
C SER A 223 -26.96 -6.90 -4.51
N THR A 224 -27.13 -6.81 -3.20
CA THR A 224 -28.35 -6.28 -2.57
C THR A 224 -28.50 -4.77 -2.86
N SER A 225 -27.40 -4.01 -2.79
CA SER A 225 -27.41 -2.58 -3.11
C SER A 225 -27.76 -2.32 -4.58
N TYR A 226 -27.32 -3.14 -5.53
CA TYR A 226 -27.64 -2.93 -6.95
C TYR A 226 -28.99 -3.52 -7.35
N SER A 227 -29.41 -4.64 -6.74
CA SER A 227 -30.76 -5.21 -6.92
C SER A 227 -31.85 -4.23 -6.47
N SER A 228 -31.57 -3.40 -5.47
CA SER A 228 -32.50 -2.36 -5.01
C SER A 228 -32.60 -1.15 -5.95
N ILE A 229 -31.70 -1.03 -6.94
CA ILE A 229 -31.77 -0.02 -8.01
C ILE A 229 -32.52 -0.55 -9.24
N GLN A 230 -32.70 -1.87 -9.35
CA GLN A 230 -33.45 -2.52 -10.44
C GLN A 230 -34.99 -2.55 -10.36
N PRO A 231 -35.75 -2.05 -9.33
CA PRO A 231 -37.20 -2.20 -9.35
C PRO A 231 -37.94 -1.25 -10.31
N LEU A 232 -37.24 -0.49 -11.18
CA LEU A 232 -37.85 0.47 -12.12
C LEU A 232 -37.42 0.33 -13.59
N SER A 233 -36.96 -0.85 -14.03
CA SER A 233 -36.85 -1.17 -15.46
C SER A 233 -37.75 -2.35 -15.85
N SER A 234 -39.00 -2.31 -15.40
CA SER A 234 -40.07 -3.13 -15.95
C SER A 234 -41.37 -2.33 -15.92
N ARG A 235 -41.47 -1.33 -16.80
CA ARG A 235 -42.75 -0.85 -17.32
C ARG A 235 -42.59 -0.08 -18.62
#